data_AF-A0A8X6PUH9-F1
#
_entry.id   AF-A0A8X6PUH9-F1
#
_cell.length_a   1.000
_cell.length_b   1.000
_cell.length_c   1.000
_cell.angle_alpha   90.00
_cell.angle_beta   90.00
_cell.angle_gamma   90.00
#
_symmetry.space_group_name_H-M   'P 1'
#
loop_
_entity.id
_entity.type
_entity.pdbx_description
1 polymer ?
#
loop_
_entity_poly.entity_id
_entity_poly.type
_entity_poly.pdbx_seq_one_letter_code
_entity_poly.pdbx_strand_id
1 'polypeptide(L)'
;MPHVKVPTVASFVDVKDRIYAEQLTSADAASFKRINVSELTRSPFEAEQSPNTMQYTGHFHHLSDWTVRTILAQSCPKRRASIVSHFIRIAEVLH
;
A
#
# COMPACT_ATOMS: atom_id res chain seq x y z
N MET A 1 -21.51 -33.76 9.39
CA MET A 1 -20.94 -32.71 8.51
C MET A 1 -19.77 -32.10 9.24
N PRO A 2 -18.51 -32.30 8.84
CA PRO A 2 -17.37 -31.67 9.50
C PRO A 2 -17.44 -30.16 9.25
N HIS A 3 -17.38 -29.37 10.33
CA HIS A 3 -17.28 -27.92 10.25
C HIS A 3 -15.89 -27.57 9.68
N VAL A 4 -15.82 -27.33 8.38
CA VAL A 4 -14.65 -26.71 7.76
C VAL A 4 -14.51 -25.32 8.39
N LYS A 5 -13.50 -25.13 9.25
CA LYS A 5 -13.13 -23.81 9.75
C LYS A 5 -12.59 -23.02 8.56
N VAL A 6 -13.42 -22.15 7.99
CA VAL A 6 -12.97 -21.15 7.02
C VAL A 6 -11.82 -20.38 7.68
N PRO A 7 -10.63 -20.28 7.06
CA PRO A 7 -9.54 -19.51 7.64
C PRO A 7 -10.01 -18.08 7.86
N THR A 8 -10.04 -17.64 9.11
CA THR A 8 -10.30 -16.23 9.45
C THR A 8 -9.26 -15.40 8.71
N VAL A 9 -9.71 -14.57 7.75
CA VAL A 9 -8.83 -13.63 7.04
C VAL A 9 -8.09 -12.82 8.09
N ALA A 10 -6.75 -12.87 8.08
CA ALA A 10 -5.93 -12.10 9.01
C ALA A 10 -6.30 -10.62 8.91
N SER A 11 -6.54 -9.97 10.06
CA SER A 11 -6.80 -8.55 10.08
C SER A 11 -5.52 -7.77 9.80
N PHE A 12 -5.65 -6.52 9.33
CA PHE A 12 -4.51 -5.67 9.00
C PHE A 12 -3.46 -5.59 10.12
N VAL A 13 -3.89 -5.59 11.38
CA VAL A 13 -2.97 -5.48 12.53
C VAL A 13 -2.33 -6.81 12.94
N ASP A 14 -2.78 -7.94 12.37
CA ASP A 14 -2.24 -9.28 12.68
C ASP A 14 -0.96 -9.59 11.90
N VAL A 15 -0.73 -8.90 10.78
CA VAL A 15 0.50 -8.99 10.00
C VAL A 15 1.53 -8.04 10.61
N LYS A 16 2.79 -8.45 10.68
CA LYS A 16 3.87 -7.60 11.22
C LYS A 16 4.10 -6.40 10.28
N ASP A 17 4.31 -5.24 10.88
CA ASP A 17 4.69 -3.99 10.20
C ASP A 17 5.86 -4.16 9.23
N ARG A 18 6.92 -4.87 9.64
CA ARG A 18 8.06 -5.19 8.76
C ARG A 18 7.66 -5.92 7.49
N ILE A 19 6.71 -6.87 7.58
CA ILE A 19 6.27 -7.63 6.40
C ILE A 19 5.59 -6.69 5.41
N TYR A 20 4.73 -5.79 5.88
CA TYR A 20 4.13 -4.78 5.00
C TYR A 20 5.19 -3.89 4.36
N ALA A 21 6.14 -3.37 5.14
CA ALA A 21 7.19 -2.49 4.61
C ALA A 21 8.05 -3.19 3.54
N GLU A 22 8.42 -4.45 3.76
CA GLU A 22 9.17 -5.26 2.79
C GLU A 22 8.38 -5.51 1.51
N GLN A 23 7.09 -5.86 1.62
CA GLN A 23 6.23 -6.10 0.46
C GLN A 23 5.97 -4.82 -0.35
N LEU A 24 5.72 -3.69 0.34
CA LEU A 24 5.58 -2.38 -0.29
C LEU A 24 6.87 -2.00 -1.03
N THR A 25 8.02 -2.11 -0.36
CA THR A 25 9.33 -1.82 -0.96
C THR A 25 9.60 -2.70 -2.18
N SER A 26 9.25 -3.99 -2.12
CA SER A 26 9.44 -4.91 -3.25
C SER A 26 8.56 -4.53 -4.45
N ALA A 27 7.28 -4.22 -4.21
CA ALA A 27 6.34 -3.80 -5.23
C ALA A 27 6.71 -2.45 -5.87
N ASP A 28 7.10 -1.49 -5.03
CA ASP A 28 7.54 -0.16 -5.46
C ASP A 28 8.85 -0.24 -6.24
N ALA A 29 9.84 -1.01 -5.77
CA ALA A 29 11.10 -1.19 -6.48
C ALA A 29 10.91 -1.84 -7.86
N ALA A 30 10.01 -2.82 -7.98
CA ALA A 30 9.70 -3.45 -9.26
C ALA A 30 9.06 -2.46 -10.25
N SER A 31 8.18 -1.58 -9.77
CA SER A 31 7.50 -0.58 -10.59
C SER A 31 8.43 0.58 -10.95
N PHE A 32 9.21 1.07 -9.99
CA PHE A 32 10.18 2.14 -10.20
C PHE A 32 11.25 1.77 -11.25
N LYS A 33 11.74 0.52 -11.22
CA LYS A 33 12.72 0.02 -12.21
C LYS A 33 12.20 -0.03 -13.65
N ARG A 34 10.88 0.03 -13.86
CA ARG A 34 10.29 0.06 -15.21
C ARG A 34 10.23 1.47 -15.79
N ILE A 35 10.38 2.52 -14.97
CA ILE A 35 10.35 3.90 -15.42
C ILE A 35 11.56 4.18 -16.31
N ASN A 36 11.31 4.56 -17.56
CA ASN A 36 12.36 4.97 -18.48
C ASN A 36 12.68 6.46 -18.33
N VAL A 37 13.95 6.85 -18.50
CA VAL A 37 14.38 8.27 -18.44
C VAL A 37 13.61 9.14 -19.44
N SER A 38 13.25 8.60 -20.62
CA SER A 38 12.48 9.33 -21.61
C SER A 38 11.05 9.68 -21.15
N GLU A 39 10.46 8.90 -20.24
CA GLU A 39 9.18 9.23 -19.60
C GLU A 39 9.32 10.42 -18.66
N LEU A 40 10.47 10.56 -18.00
CA LEU A 40 10.75 11.69 -17.09
C LEU A 40 11.00 13.00 -17.83
N THR A 41 11.43 12.93 -19.09
CA THR A 41 11.66 14.10 -19.94
C THR A 41 10.41 14.55 -20.70
N ARG A 42 9.35 13.74 -20.71
CA ARG A 42 8.06 14.06 -21.34
C ARG A 42 7.07 14.59 -20.30
N SER A 43 5.88 15.00 -20.74
CA SER A 43 4.84 15.42 -19.82
C SER A 43 4.52 14.27 -18.84
N PRO A 44 4.67 14.45 -17.52
CA PRO A 44 4.41 13.40 -16.55
C PRO A 44 2.91 13.09 -16.41
N PHE A 45 2.05 13.93 -17.00
CA PHE A 45 0.59 13.83 -16.90
C PHE A 45 -0.07 13.15 -18.10
N GLU A 46 0.72 12.74 -19.10
CA GLU A 46 0.19 12.06 -20.28
C GLU A 46 0.50 10.56 -20.20
N ALA A 47 -0.54 9.76 -19.94
CA ALA A 47 -0.41 8.32 -19.74
C ALA A 47 0.19 7.57 -20.94
N GLU A 48 0.00 8.08 -22.15
CA GLU A 48 0.61 7.51 -23.36
C GLU A 48 2.13 7.75 -23.43
N GLN A 49 2.60 8.87 -22.90
CA GLN A 49 4.00 9.27 -22.98
C GLN A 49 4.83 8.84 -21.76
N SER A 50 4.15 8.62 -20.63
CA SER A 50 4.74 8.32 -19.33
C SER A 50 4.00 7.19 -18.59
N PRO A 51 3.77 6.03 -19.23
CA PRO A 51 2.89 4.98 -18.69
C PRO A 51 3.40 4.38 -17.37
N ASN A 52 4.70 4.17 -17.21
CA ASN A 52 5.28 3.60 -15.99
C ASN A 52 5.31 4.64 -14.87
N THR A 53 5.61 5.90 -15.20
CA THR A 53 5.52 7.02 -14.25
C THR A 53 4.09 7.15 -13.72
N MET A 54 3.09 7.16 -14.60
CA MET A 54 1.68 7.24 -14.22
C MET A 54 1.20 6.03 -13.42
N GLN A 55 1.66 4.82 -13.77
CA GLN A 55 1.38 3.62 -12.98
C GLN A 55 1.97 3.72 -11.57
N TYR A 56 3.21 4.18 -11.44
CA TYR A 56 3.87 4.35 -10.15
C TYR A 56 3.15 5.39 -9.27
N THR A 57 2.80 6.54 -9.86
CA THR A 57 1.98 7.57 -9.19
C THR A 57 0.59 7.03 -8.82
N GLY A 58 -0.03 6.24 -9.69
CA GLY A 58 -1.31 5.58 -9.40
C GLY A 58 -1.23 4.61 -8.21
N HIS A 59 -0.13 3.87 -8.09
CA HIS A 59 0.11 3.00 -6.93
C HIS A 59 0.22 3.81 -5.63
N PHE A 60 0.96 4.93 -5.65
CA PHE A 60 1.07 5.84 -4.51
C PHE A 60 -0.30 6.39 -4.06
N HIS A 61 -1.14 6.82 -5.02
CA HIS A 61 -2.50 7.26 -4.72
C HIS A 61 -3.35 6.13 -4.14
N HIS A 62 -3.26 4.93 -4.72
CA HIS A 62 -3.99 3.77 -4.23
C HIS A 62 -3.62 3.42 -2.77
N LEU A 63 -2.34 3.45 -2.41
CA LEU A 63 -1.89 3.19 -1.03
C LEU A 63 -2.38 4.27 -0.05
N SER A 64 -2.38 5.53 -0.48
CA SER A 64 -2.91 6.65 0.31
C SER A 64 -4.41 6.49 0.58
N ASP A 65 -5.17 6.19 -0.46
CA ASP A 65 -6.61 5.92 -0.38
C ASP A 65 -6.91 4.69 0.48
N TRP A 66 -6.16 3.61 0.29
CA TRP A 66 -6.29 2.38 1.08
C TRP A 66 -6.05 2.66 2.56
N THR A 67 -5.04 3.45 2.90
CA THR A 67 -4.74 3.85 4.28
C THR A 67 -5.93 4.58 4.90
N VAL A 68 -6.44 5.62 4.23
CA VAL A 68 -7.60 6.40 4.70
C VAL A 68 -8.83 5.51 4.86
N ARG A 69 -9.16 4.70 3.85
CA ARG A 69 -10.33 3.79 3.87
C ARG A 69 -10.23 2.77 4.99
N THR A 70 -9.05 2.18 5.21
CA THR A 70 -8.84 1.17 6.26
C THR A 70 -9.05 1.76 7.64
N ILE A 71 -8.60 2.99 7.88
CA ILE A 71 -8.81 3.71 9.14
C ILE A 71 -10.30 4.06 9.31
N LEU A 72 -10.93 4.66 8.30
CA LEU A 72 -12.30 5.16 8.39
C LEU A 72 -13.35 4.03 8.43
N ALA A 73 -13.06 2.88 7.85
CA ALA A 73 -13.95 1.71 7.89
C ALA A 73 -14.05 1.08 9.29
N GLN A 74 -13.12 1.37 10.21
CA GLN A 74 -13.15 0.82 11.56
C GLN A 74 -13.99 1.68 12.51
N SER A 75 -15.17 1.19 12.88
CA SER A 75 -16.11 1.90 13.76
C SER A 75 -15.62 2.02 15.21
N CYS A 76 -14.98 0.99 15.75
CA CYS A 76 -14.49 0.98 17.14
C CYS A 76 -13.27 1.91 17.31
N PRO A 77 -13.34 2.97 18.14
CA PRO A 77 -12.23 3.93 18.30
C PRO A 77 -10.92 3.28 18.73
N LYS A 78 -10.97 2.32 19.67
CA LYS A 78 -9.78 1.60 20.17
C LYS A 78 -9.10 0.83 19.04
N ARG A 79 -9.86 0.09 18.23
CA ARG A 79 -9.31 -0.65 17.08
C ARG A 79 -8.79 0.29 16.00
N ARG A 80 -9.49 1.40 15.74
CA ARG A 80 -9.06 2.41 14.77
C ARG A 80 -7.72 3.04 15.18
N ALA A 81 -7.52 3.35 16.45
CA ALA A 81 -6.24 3.83 16.97
C ALA A 81 -5.11 2.80 16.79
N SER A 82 -5.40 1.50 16.97
CA SER A 82 -4.43 0.42 16.69
C SER A 82 -4.04 0.35 15.21
N ILE A 83 -5.00 0.53 14.30
CA ILE A 83 -4.75 0.59 12.84
C ILE A 83 -3.85 1.79 12.50
N VAL A 84 -4.17 2.99 12.99
CA VAL A 84 -3.35 4.20 12.77
C VAL A 84 -1.93 3.98 13.28
N SER A 85 -1.79 3.47 14.51
CA SER A 85 -0.48 3.19 15.10
C SER A 85 0.31 2.15 14.29
N HIS A 86 -0.39 1.19 13.67
CA HIS A 86 0.24 0.18 12.83
C HIS A 86 0.75 0.79 11.50
N PHE A 87 -0.03 1.66 10.85
CA PHE A 87 0.45 2.42 9.69
C PHE A 87 1.66 3.30 10.01
N ILE A 88 1.68 3.96 11.17
CA ILE A 88 2.83 4.77 11.60
C ILE A 88 4.10 3.90 11.72
N ARG A 89 4.01 2.73 12.36
CA ARG A 89 5.16 1.82 12.45
C ARG A 89 5.63 1.28 11.10
N ILE A 90 4.70 1.01 10.17
CA ILE A 90 5.09 0.65 8.79
C ILE A 90 5.87 1.81 8.16
N ALA A 91 5.39 3.05 8.28
CA ALA A 91 6.06 4.23 7.75
C ALA A 91 7.44 4.46 8.39
N GLU A 92 7.60 4.21 9.69
CA GLU A 92 8.90 4.26 10.38
C GLU A 92 9.90 3.23 9.84
N VAL A 93 9.44 2.05 9.39
CA VAL A 93 10.31 1.04 8.76
C VAL A 93 10.67 1.41 7.32
N LEU A 94 9.83 2.20 6.63
CA LEU A 94 10.05 2.67 5.26
C LEU A 94 10.98 3.90 5.18
N HIS A 95 11.18 4.63 6.29
CA HIS A 95 12.04 5.81 6.43
C HIS A 95 13.50 5.43 6.76
#